data_AF-J2LF17-F1
#
_entry.id   AF-J2LF17-F1
#
_cell.length_a   1.000
_cell.length_b   1.000
_cell.length_c   1.000
_cell.angle_alpha   90.00
_cell.angle_beta   90.00
_cell.angle_gamma   90.00
#
_symmetry.space_group_name_H-M   'P 1'
#
loop_
_entity.id
_entity.type
_entity.pdbx_description
1 polymer ?
#
loop_
_entity_poly.entity_id
_entity_poly.type
_entity_poly.pdbx_seq_one_letter_code
_entity_poly.pdbx_strand_id
1 'polypeptide(L)' 'MRLGIPVERRDGETRVAATPETVKKLVAAKHEVLVEAGAGIQS' A
#
# COMPACT_ATOMS: atom_id res chain seq x y z
N MET A 1 -5.75 10.73 -9.44
CA MET A 1 -4.91 11.06 -8.26
C MET A 1 -3.85 9.99 -8.08
N ARG A 2 -2.68 10.35 -7.52
CA ARG A 2 -1.59 9.43 -7.22
C ARG A 2 -1.61 9.09 -5.72
N LEU A 3 -1.61 7.80 -5.40
CA LEU A 3 -1.69 7.28 -4.03
C LEU A 3 -0.45 6.41 -3.77
N GLY A 4 0.34 6.79 -2.78
CA GLY A 4 1.54 6.05 -2.37
C GLY A 4 1.27 5.13 -1.19
N ILE A 5 1.81 3.91 -1.24
CA ILE A 5 1.81 2.94 -0.15
C ILE A 5 3.28 2.64 0.19
N PRO A 6 3.88 3.39 1.14
CA PRO A 6 5.26 3.19 1.56
C PRO A 6 5.41 2.00 2.51
N VAL A 7 6.66 1.60 2.75
CA VAL A 7 7.02 0.70 3.85
C VAL A 7 6.95 1.45 5.18
N GLU A 8 6.24 0.90 6.17
CA GLU A 8 6.26 1.42 7.53
C GLU A 8 7.66 1.22 8.15
N ARG A 9 8.21 2.29 8.76
CA ARG A 9 9.60 2.29 9.27
C ARG A 9 9.71 2.21 10.78
N ARG A 10 8.58 2.23 11.49
CA ARG A 10 8.59 2.17 12.95
C ARG A 10 8.99 0.76 13.39
N ASP A 11 9.90 0.66 14.35
CA ASP A 11 10.33 -0.64 14.86
C ASP A 11 9.15 -1.48 15.37
N GLY A 12 9.09 -2.73 14.90
CA GLY A 12 8.01 -3.67 15.21
C GLY A 12 6.67 -3.39 14.53
N GLU A 13 6.59 -2.37 13.66
CA GLU A 13 5.40 -2.11 12.86
C GLU A 13 5.38 -3.01 11.63
N THR A 14 4.40 -3.91 11.57
CA THR A 14 4.24 -4.85 10.46
C THR A 14 3.08 -4.50 9.55
N ARG A 15 2.23 -3.53 9.92
CA ARG A 15 1.02 -3.20 9.15
C ARG A 15 1.37 -2.53 7.81
N VAL A 16 0.39 -2.55 6.90
CA VAL A 16 0.44 -1.85 5.61
C VAL A 16 -0.86 -1.09 5.38
N ALA A 17 -0.76 0.07 4.75
CA ALA A 17 -1.89 1.01 4.60
C ALA A 17 -3.02 0.50 3.68
N ALA A 18 -2.76 -0.47 2.79
CA ALA A 18 -3.78 -1.04 1.93
C ALA A 18 -3.53 -2.52 1.61
N THR A 19 -4.62 -3.27 1.53
CA THR A 19 -4.62 -4.67 1.08
C THR A 19 -4.78 -4.76 -0.43
N PRO A 20 -4.45 -5.92 -1.07
CA PRO A 20 -4.67 -6.11 -2.51
C PRO A 20 -6.11 -5.86 -2.97
N GLU A 21 -7.10 -6.19 -2.13
CA GLU A 21 -8.51 -5.90 -2.45
C GLU A 21 -8.79 -4.39 -2.52
N THR A 22 -8.24 -3.63 -1.58
CA THR A 22 -8.38 -2.16 -1.55
C THR A 22 -7.67 -1.53 -2.73
N VAL A 23 -6.45 -1.98 -3.04
CA VAL A 23 -5.69 -1.50 -4.22
C VAL A 23 -6.48 -1.73 -5.51
N LYS A 24 -7.10 -2.90 -5.69
CA LYS A 24 -7.96 -3.17 -6.85
C LYS A 24 -9.12 -2.17 -6.97
N LYS A 25 -9.78 -1.83 -5.86
CA LYS A 25 -10.86 -0.84 -5.84
C LYS A 25 -10.36 0.57 -6.20
N LEU A 26 -9.19 0.97 -5.67
CA LEU A 26 -8.57 2.27 -5.97
C LEU A 26 -8.17 2.40 -7.44
N VAL A 27 -7.61 1.34 -8.02
CA VAL A 27 -7.27 1.29 -9.45
C VAL A 27 -8.55 1.32 -10.31
N ALA A 28 -9.59 0.58 -9.93
CA ALA A 28 -10.89 0.62 -10.60
C ALA A 28 -11.53 2.03 -10.58
N ALA A 29 -11.31 2.78 -9.50
CA ALA A 29 -11.69 4.19 -9.37
C ALA A 29 -10.80 5.17 -10.18
N LYS A 30 -9.91 4.65 -11.05
CA LYS A 30 -8.97 5.43 -11.89
C LYS A 30 -7.95 6.23 -11.07
N HIS A 31 -7.55 5.73 -9.91
CA HIS A 31 -6.39 6.24 -9.18
C HIS A 31 -5.13 5.48 -9.59
N GLU A 32 -4.01 6.20 -9.64
CA GLU A 32 -2.68 5.61 -9.84
C GLU A 32 -2.13 5.24 -8.47
N VAL A 33 -1.89 3.94 -8.23
CA VAL A 33 -1.39 3.43 -6.96
C VAL A 33 0.06 3.03 -7.11
N LEU A 34 0.93 3.61 -6.29
CA LEU A 34 2.37 3.35 -6.25
C LEU A 34 2.68 2.62 -4.94
N VAL A 35 3.20 1.41 -5.02
CA VAL A 35 3.58 0.61 -3.84
C VAL A 35 5.10 0.55 -3.76
N GLU A 36 5.66 0.91 -2.62
CA GLU A 36 7.09 0.76 -2.36
C GLU A 36 7.46 -0.72 -2.29
N ALA A 37 8.57 -1.10 -2.92
CA ALA A 37 9.06 -2.47 -2.87
C ALA A 37 9.33 -2.87 -1.41
N GLY A 38 8.68 -3.93 -0.94
CA GLY A 38 8.77 -4.39 0.44
C GLY A 38 7.58 -4.03 1.33
N ALA A 39 6.67 -3.16 0.86
CA ALA A 39 5.48 -2.80 1.64
C ALA A 39 4.56 -4.01 1.81
N GLY A 40 4.17 -4.30 3.05
CA GLY A 40 3.29 -5.43 3.36
C GLY A 40 3.93 -6.83 3.28
N ILE A 41 5.27 -6.96 3.19
CA ILE A 41 5.91 -8.29 3.27
C ILE A 41 5.72 -8.94 4.66
N GLN A 42 5.64 -8.13 5.72
CA GLN A 42 5.52 -8.59 7.10
C GLN A 42 4.09 -8.49 7.65
N SER A 43 3.14 -8.00 6.85
CA SER A 43 1.78 -7.63 7.28
C SER A 43 0.77 -8.78 7.27
#